data_AF-A0A7C1IHE3-F1
#
_entry.id   AF-A0A7C1IHE3-F1
#
_cell.length_a   1.000
_cell.length_b   1.000
_cell.length_c   1.000
_cell.angle_alpha   90.00
_cell.angle_beta   90.00
_cell.angle_gamma   90.00
#
_symmetry.space_group_name_H-M   'P 1'
#
loop_
_entity.id
_entity.type
_entity.pdbx_description
1 polymer ?
#
loop_
_entity_poly.entity_id
_entity_poly.type
_entity_poly.pdbx_seq_one_letter_code
_entity_poly.pdbx_strand_id
1 'polypeptide(L)'
;MPKKLKVLYEDEDVIVEMGPHDNEIPELIMDYFKQERKPLTWQKLREHFSATIGEDRLRRALRHLVNEERLVQLNRNTYADPESLDPEILEELEAKWRLSGRRRNVGYFSRNASN
;
A
#
# COMPACT_ATOMS: atom_id res chain seq x y z
N MET A 1 -37.73 -0.58 -50.23
CA MET A 1 -36.74 -1.30 -49.40
C MET A 1 -36.08 -0.29 -48.46
N PRO A 2 -35.98 -0.52 -47.13
CA PRO A 2 -35.34 0.46 -46.27
C PRO A 2 -33.81 0.37 -46.41
N LYS A 3 -33.19 1.54 -46.55
CA LYS A 3 -31.75 1.73 -46.76
C LYS A 3 -31.03 1.42 -45.44
N LYS A 4 -30.22 0.35 -45.38
CA LYS A 4 -29.40 0.04 -44.20
C LYS A 4 -28.34 1.11 -44.01
N LEU A 5 -28.24 1.65 -42.80
CA LEU A 5 -27.22 2.64 -42.42
C LEU A 5 -25.84 1.96 -42.40
N LYS A 6 -24.82 2.67 -42.89
CA LYS A 6 -23.42 2.23 -42.89
C LYS A 6 -22.78 2.73 -41.59
N VAL A 7 -22.42 1.80 -40.70
CA VAL A 7 -21.61 2.08 -39.50
C VAL A 7 -20.25 2.59 -39.98
N LEU A 8 -19.83 3.75 -39.46
CA LEU A 8 -18.64 4.47 -39.94
C LEU A 8 -17.46 4.42 -38.96
N TYR A 9 -17.67 4.03 -37.70
CA TYR A 9 -16.62 3.88 -36.70
C TYR A 9 -17.15 3.07 -35.51
N GLU A 10 -16.38 2.08 -35.07
CA GLU A 10 -16.64 1.22 -33.89
C GLU A 10 -15.37 1.33 -33.05
N ASP A 11 -15.47 2.02 -31.92
CA ASP A 11 -14.30 2.50 -31.16
C ASP A 11 -13.94 1.49 -30.05
N GLU A 12 -12.77 0.91 -30.25
CA GLU A 12 -11.82 0.19 -29.37
C GLU A 12 -12.35 -0.64 -28.17
N ASP A 13 -11.98 -1.91 -28.22
CA ASP A 13 -12.21 -2.96 -27.22
C ASP A 13 -11.87 -2.53 -25.79
N VAL A 14 -12.89 -2.33 -24.95
CA VAL A 14 -12.71 -2.18 -23.50
C VAL A 14 -12.25 -3.52 -22.94
N ILE A 15 -10.97 -3.63 -22.57
CA ILE A 15 -10.46 -4.79 -21.84
C ILE A 15 -10.88 -4.68 -20.37
N VAL A 16 -11.81 -5.54 -19.96
CA VAL A 16 -12.22 -5.67 -18.55
C VAL A 16 -11.40 -6.78 -17.93
N GLU A 17 -10.46 -6.41 -17.05
CA GLU A 17 -9.72 -7.36 -16.23
C GLU A 17 -10.38 -7.51 -14.87
N MET A 18 -10.36 -8.72 -14.31
CA MET A 18 -10.79 -8.91 -12.93
C MET A 18 -9.76 -8.27 -12.00
N GLY A 19 -10.22 -7.38 -11.12
CA GLY A 19 -9.39 -6.89 -10.02
C GLY A 19 -9.01 -8.01 -9.04
N PRO A 20 -7.98 -7.82 -8.21
CA PRO A 20 -7.50 -8.83 -7.27
C PRO A 20 -8.58 -9.22 -6.26
N HIS A 21 -8.52 -10.46 -5.77
CA HIS A 21 -9.34 -10.97 -4.68
C HIS A 21 -8.88 -10.41 -3.32
N ASP A 22 -9.77 -10.43 -2.31
CA ASP A 22 -9.50 -9.83 -0.99
C ASP A 22 -8.28 -10.43 -0.28
N ASN A 23 -8.03 -11.72 -0.50
CA ASN A 23 -6.89 -12.45 0.04
C ASN A 23 -5.56 -12.13 -0.68
N GLU A 24 -5.60 -11.55 -1.88
CA GLU A 24 -4.40 -11.20 -2.66
C GLU A 24 -3.92 -9.77 -2.38
N ILE A 25 -4.83 -8.88 -2.00
CA ILE A 25 -4.54 -7.47 -1.75
C ILE A 25 -3.40 -7.25 -0.73
N PRO A 26 -3.35 -7.95 0.43
CA PRO A 26 -2.27 -7.75 1.39
C PRO A 26 -0.88 -7.95 0.77
N GLU A 27 -0.74 -8.94 -0.11
CA GLU A 27 0.55 -9.24 -0.71
C GLU A 27 0.95 -8.24 -1.79
N LEU A 28 -0.02 -7.77 -2.59
CA LEU A 28 0.22 -6.67 -3.52
C LEU A 28 0.69 -5.40 -2.80
N ILE A 29 0.12 -5.11 -1.62
CA ILE A 29 0.55 -3.97 -0.80
C ILE A 29 1.98 -4.18 -0.31
N MET A 30 2.30 -5.35 0.23
CA MET A 30 3.64 -5.65 0.76
C MET A 30 4.70 -5.62 -0.34
N ASP A 31 4.40 -6.12 -1.53
CA ASP A 31 5.30 -6.03 -2.68
C ASP A 31 5.57 -4.57 -3.08
N TYR A 32 4.55 -3.72 -3.01
CA TYR A 32 4.74 -2.28 -3.26
C TYR A 32 5.63 -1.61 -2.21
N PHE A 33 5.50 -1.98 -0.93
CA PHE A 33 6.42 -1.51 0.12
C PHE A 33 7.86 -1.97 -0.12
N LYS A 34 8.07 -3.25 -0.47
CA LYS A 34 9.40 -3.79 -0.80
C LYS A 34 10.05 -3.10 -1.99
N GLN A 35 9.26 -2.68 -2.98
CA GLN A 35 9.76 -1.93 -4.13
C GLN A 35 10.16 -0.50 -3.76
N GLU A 36 9.35 0.19 -2.95
CA GLU A 36 9.58 1.60 -2.60
C GLU A 36 10.62 1.80 -1.48
N ARG A 37 10.80 0.81 -0.60
CA ARG A 37 11.78 0.78 0.51
C ARG A 37 11.76 2.00 1.43
N LYS A 38 10.61 2.68 1.51
CA LYS A 38 10.37 3.88 2.31
C LYS A 38 8.94 3.91 2.85
N PRO A 39 8.65 4.75 3.86
CA PRO A 39 7.29 4.92 4.34
C PRO A 39 6.37 5.46 3.24
N LEU A 40 5.18 4.89 3.12
CA LEU A 40 4.18 5.30 2.14
C LEU A 40 3.00 5.97 2.82
N THR A 41 2.54 7.05 2.20
CA THR A 41 1.33 7.74 2.65
C THR A 41 0.09 7.06 2.09
N TRP A 42 -1.04 7.22 2.78
CA TRP A 42 -2.36 6.82 2.32
C TRP A 42 -2.66 7.38 0.93
N GLN A 43 -2.28 8.63 0.67
CA GLN A 43 -2.46 9.24 -0.64
C GLN A 43 -1.70 8.48 -1.72
N LYS A 44 -0.41 8.17 -1.49
CA LYS A 44 0.42 7.43 -2.46
C LYS A 44 -0.11 6.03 -2.73
N LEU A 45 -0.54 5.32 -1.67
CA LEU A 45 -1.16 4.00 -1.78
C LEU A 45 -2.46 4.07 -2.59
N ARG A 46 -3.32 5.05 -2.31
CA ARG A 46 -4.57 5.25 -3.05
C ARG A 46 -4.32 5.57 -4.52
N GLU A 47 -3.35 6.42 -4.82
CA GLU A 47 -2.96 6.75 -6.20
C GLU A 47 -2.41 5.53 -6.94
N HIS A 48 -1.60 4.70 -6.29
CA HIS A 48 -1.02 3.50 -6.91
C HIS A 48 -2.09 2.43 -7.20
N PHE A 49 -3.03 2.22 -6.27
CA PHE A 49 -3.99 1.12 -6.36
C PHE A 49 -5.39 1.50 -6.87
N SER A 50 -5.69 2.78 -7.14
CA SER A 50 -7.06 3.22 -7.44
C SER A 50 -7.68 2.58 -8.68
N ALA A 51 -6.87 2.10 -9.63
CA ALA A 51 -7.35 1.44 -10.83
C ALA A 51 -7.77 -0.02 -10.58
N THR A 52 -7.21 -0.68 -9.57
CA THR A 52 -7.35 -2.13 -9.35
C THR A 52 -8.04 -2.47 -8.04
N ILE A 53 -7.93 -1.61 -7.02
CA ILE A 53 -8.41 -1.88 -5.66
C ILE A 53 -9.26 -0.72 -5.15
N GLY A 54 -10.50 -1.03 -4.79
CA GLY A 54 -11.41 -0.07 -4.14
C GLY A 54 -10.89 0.39 -2.78
N GLU A 55 -11.15 1.65 -2.44
CA GLU A 55 -10.58 2.30 -1.25
C GLU A 55 -10.91 1.57 0.08
N ASP A 56 -12.13 1.03 0.24
CA ASP A 56 -12.50 0.26 1.43
C ASP A 56 -11.68 -1.03 1.57
N ARG A 57 -11.43 -1.72 0.44
CA ARG A 57 -10.65 -2.95 0.40
C ARG A 57 -9.19 -2.67 0.75
N LEU A 58 -8.62 -1.60 0.17
CA LEU A 58 -7.28 -1.13 0.52
C LEU A 58 -7.16 -0.81 2.01
N ARG A 59 -8.14 -0.08 2.57
CA ARG A 59 -8.17 0.25 4.01
C ARG A 59 -8.29 -1.00 4.89
N ARG A 60 -9.10 -1.98 4.49
CA ARG A 60 -9.25 -3.26 5.20
C ARG A 60 -7.95 -4.05 5.21
N ALA A 61 -7.28 -4.16 4.07
CA ALA A 61 -6.00 -4.84 3.96
C ALA A 61 -4.88 -4.14 4.74
N LEU A 62 -4.79 -2.80 4.71
CA LEU A 62 -3.82 -2.07 5.53
C LEU A 62 -4.05 -2.30 7.03
N ARG A 63 -5.30 -2.28 7.49
CA ARG A 63 -5.63 -2.60 8.90
C ARG A 63 -5.24 -4.03 9.26
N HIS A 64 -5.48 -4.98 8.35
CA HIS A 64 -5.10 -6.37 8.52
C HIS A 64 -3.59 -6.52 8.67
N LEU A 65 -2.81 -5.95 7.75
CA LEU A 65 -1.34 -5.97 7.80
C LEU A 65 -0.76 -5.31 9.06
N VAL A 66 -1.38 -4.22 9.54
CA VAL A 66 -0.96 -3.59 10.80
C VAL A 66 -1.30 -4.46 12.01
N ASN A 67 -2.46 -5.12 12.01
CA ASN A 67 -2.85 -6.03 13.10
C ASN A 67 -1.99 -7.29 13.16
N GLU A 68 -1.53 -7.79 12.01
CA GLU A 68 -0.54 -8.87 11.90
C GLU A 68 0.89 -8.40 12.14
N GLU A 69 1.05 -7.12 12.45
CA GLU A 69 2.33 -6.45 12.67
C GLU A 69 3.29 -6.45 11.46
N ARG A 70 2.85 -6.91 10.28
CA ARG A 70 3.60 -6.87 9.02
C ARG A 70 3.84 -5.44 8.50
N LEU A 71 3.00 -4.49 8.90
CA LEU A 71 3.20 -3.06 8.67
C LEU A 71 3.14 -2.30 10.00
N VAL A 72 3.89 -1.20 10.08
CA VAL A 72 3.78 -0.25 11.18
C VAL A 72 3.09 1.02 10.69
N GLN A 73 2.06 1.43 11.42
CA GLN A 73 1.44 2.74 11.22
C GLN A 73 2.23 3.82 11.98
N LEU A 74 2.99 4.63 11.25
CA LEU A 74 3.85 5.69 11.82
C LEU A 74 3.02 6.88 12.34
N ASN A 75 1.95 7.20 11.63
CA ASN A 75 0.96 8.21 11.97
C ASN A 75 -0.38 7.87 11.30
N ARG A 76 -1.40 8.73 11.45
CA ARG A 76 -2.76 8.50 10.92
C ARG A 76 -2.79 8.06 9.45
N ASN A 77 -1.86 8.57 8.63
CA ASN A 77 -1.88 8.41 7.17
C ASN A 77 -0.58 7.82 6.61
N THR A 78 0.39 7.40 7.42
CA THR A 78 1.67 6.89 6.92
C THR A 78 1.96 5.52 7.51
N TYR A 79 2.39 4.61 6.64
CA TYR A 79 2.70 3.23 6.94
C TYR A 79 4.12 2.91 6.47
N ALA A 80 4.75 1.92 7.08
CA ALA A 80 6.04 1.40 6.64
C ALA A 80 6.11 -0.11 6.87
N ASP A 81 6.80 -0.80 5.96
CA ASP A 81 7.25 -2.18 6.17
C ASP A 81 8.60 -2.13 6.89
N PRO A 82 8.68 -2.60 8.15
CA PRO A 82 9.91 -2.52 8.92
C PRO A 82 11.07 -3.33 8.35
N GLU A 83 10.79 -4.36 7.54
CA GLU A 83 11.82 -5.27 7.01
C GLU A 83 12.46 -4.77 5.73
N SER A 84 11.74 -4.00 4.91
CA SER A 84 12.26 -3.50 3.62
C SER A 84 12.76 -2.07 3.64
N LEU A 85 12.59 -1.35 4.76
CA LEU A 85 13.07 0.02 4.92
C LEU A 85 14.57 0.13 4.67
N ASP A 86 14.97 1.21 4.00
CA ASP A 86 16.37 1.59 3.92
C ASP A 86 16.93 1.85 5.34
N PRO A 87 18.11 1.30 5.70
CA PRO A 87 18.74 1.53 7.00
C PRO A 87 18.85 3.00 7.41
N GLU A 88 19.14 3.90 6.46
CA GLU A 88 19.25 5.34 6.74
C GLU A 88 17.92 5.94 7.18
N ILE A 89 16.83 5.53 6.52
CA ILE A 89 15.47 5.97 6.86
C ILE A 89 15.03 5.38 8.19
N LEU A 90 15.39 4.12 8.46
CA LEU A 90 15.10 3.47 9.73
C LEU A 90 15.75 4.23 10.90
N GLU A 91 17.03 4.57 10.79
CA GLU A 91 17.75 5.34 11.80
C GLU A 91 17.10 6.71 12.05
N GLU A 92 16.70 7.41 10.99
CA GLU A 92 15.99 8.70 11.09
C GLU A 92 14.66 8.56 11.85
N LEU A 93 13.88 7.53 11.54
CA LEU A 93 12.60 7.25 12.20
C LEU A 93 12.79 6.93 13.68
N GLU A 94 13.77 6.10 14.02
CA GLU A 94 14.10 5.78 15.41
C GLU A 94 14.51 7.03 16.20
N ALA A 95 15.37 7.88 15.62
CA ALA A 95 15.82 9.12 16.25
C ALA A 95 14.64 10.05 16.56
N LYS A 96 13.73 10.25 15.59
CA LYS A 96 12.50 11.03 15.76
C LYS A 96 11.59 10.47 16.87
N TRP A 97 11.56 9.15 17.04
CA TRP A 97 10.73 8.52 18.06
C TRP A 97 11.34 8.54 19.45
N ARG A 98 12.66 8.39 19.57
CA ARG A 98 13.39 8.62 20.82
C ARG A 98 13.09 10.02 21.36
N LEU A 99 13.03 11.02 20.48
CA LEU A 99 12.71 12.41 20.84
C LEU A 99 11.23 12.64 21.19
N SER A 100 10.29 11.94 20.53
CA SER A 100 8.84 12.20 20.69
C SER A 100 8.15 11.34 21.76
N GLY A 101 8.84 10.40 22.41
CA GLY A 101 8.30 9.59 23.51
C GLY A 101 7.14 8.65 23.12
N ARG A 102 6.87 8.45 21.82
CA ARG A 102 5.80 7.56 21.33
C ARG A 102 6.19 6.09 21.51
N ARG A 103 5.92 5.54 22.70
CA ARG A 103 6.22 4.14 23.07
C ARG A 103 5.57 3.06 22.18
N ARG A 104 4.44 3.34 21.50
CA ARG A 104 3.65 2.30 20.82
C ARG A 104 4.37 1.59 19.65
N ASN A 105 5.31 2.26 18.97
CA ASN A 105 5.94 1.70 17.76
C ASN A 105 7.41 1.28 17.99
N VAL A 106 8.02 1.66 19.11
CA VAL A 106 9.46 1.44 19.38
C VAL A 106 9.78 -0.04 19.61
N GLY A 107 8.86 -0.80 20.23
CA GLY A 107 9.07 -2.22 20.52
C GLY A 107 9.06 -3.14 19.29
N TYR A 108 8.61 -2.66 18.13
CA TYR A 108 8.57 -3.45 16.91
C TYR A 108 9.92 -3.43 16.18
N PHE A 109 10.47 -2.24 15.97
CA PHE A 109 11.75 -2.06 15.27
C PHE A 109 12.97 -2.51 16.08
N SER A 110 12.98 -2.33 17.41
CA SER A 110 14.09 -2.83 18.24
C SER A 110 14.24 -4.35 18.20
N ARG A 111 13.16 -5.11 17.94
CA ARG A 111 13.25 -6.57 17.77
C ARG A 111 13.90 -6.97 16.45
N ASN A 112 13.67 -6.19 15.39
CA ASN A 112 14.15 -6.50 14.05
C ASN A 112 15.51 -5.87 13.70
N ALA A 113 15.96 -4.86 14.44
CA ALA A 113 17.29 -4.25 14.29
C ALA A 113 18.42 -5.05 14.98
N SER A 114 18.10 -6.12 15.71
CA SER A 114 19.07 -6.92 16.48
C SER A 114 19.52 -8.21 15.78
N ASN A 115 19.18 -8.40 14.50
CA ASN A 115 19.48 -9.61 13.73
C ASN A 115 20.29 -9.30 12.48
#